data_AF-A0AA39P5A2-F1
#
_entry.id   AF-A0AA39P5A2-F1
#
_cell.length_a   1.000
_cell.length_b   1.000
_cell.length_c   1.000
_cell.angle_alpha   90.00
_cell.angle_beta   90.00
_cell.angle_gamma   90.00
#
_symmetry.space_group_name_H-M   'P 1'
#
loop_
_entity.id
_entity.type
_entity.pdbx_description
1 polymer ?
#
loop_
_entity_poly.entity_id
_entity_poly.type
_entity_poly.pdbx_seq_one_letter_code
_entity_poly.pdbx_strand_id
1 'polypeptide(L)'
;MNPIALAPLLLVVRDYYVQCTEVPGILLITEGTIVAPKASGIPSLPEIWTEEQITAWAEIINGGIHAQGSYIYMQIAAFGCQALPNYLKSCDPMFLHVGV
;
A
#
# COMPACT_ATOMS: atom_id res chain seq x y z
N MET A 1 -5.76 19.20 -0.31
CA MET A 1 -4.96 18.37 0.60
C MET A 1 -5.64 18.33 1.96
N ASN A 2 -6.26 17.19 2.31
CA ASN A 2 -6.90 16.90 3.60
C ASN A 2 -7.06 15.36 3.71
N PRO A 3 -6.88 14.72 4.89
CA PRO A 3 -5.61 14.32 5.47
C PRO A 3 -5.56 12.80 5.69
N ILE A 4 -6.47 12.06 5.04
CA ILE A 4 -6.52 10.59 5.02
C ILE A 4 -5.48 10.13 3.98
N ALA A 5 -4.23 10.53 4.15
CA ALA A 5 -3.13 9.86 3.47
C ALA A 5 -3.16 8.41 3.97
N LEU A 6 -3.51 7.41 3.17
CA LEU A 6 -2.67 6.76 2.15
C LEU A 6 -1.36 6.16 2.73
N ALA A 7 -1.15 6.31 4.04
CA ALA A 7 -0.38 5.36 4.83
C ALA A 7 -1.35 4.28 5.33
N PRO A 8 -0.90 3.02 5.50
CA PRO A 8 -1.71 2.02 6.17
C PRO A 8 -2.22 2.59 7.50
N LEU A 9 -3.50 2.41 7.84
CA LEU A 9 -4.05 2.73 9.17
C LEU A 9 -3.25 1.91 10.19
N LEU A 10 -2.16 2.49 10.69
CA LEU A 10 -1.00 1.75 11.21
C LEU A 10 -1.40 0.68 12.21
N LEU A 11 -2.30 1.01 13.13
CA LEU A 11 -2.77 0.06 14.15
C LEU A 11 -3.57 -1.10 13.57
N VAL A 12 -4.60 -0.83 12.76
CA VAL A 12 -5.46 -1.90 12.19
C VAL A 12 -4.68 -2.78 11.21
N VAL A 13 -3.85 -2.17 10.37
CA VAL A 13 -3.05 -2.90 9.38
C VAL A 13 -1.97 -3.72 10.06
N ARG A 14 -1.29 -3.17 11.07
CA ARG A 14 -0.33 -3.93 11.88
C ARG A 14 -0.99 -5.12 12.56
N ASP A 15 -2.11 -4.90 13.24
CA ASP A 15 -2.82 -5.96 13.96
C ASP A 15 -3.25 -7.08 13.02
N TYR A 16 -3.73 -6.73 11.81
CA TYR A 16 -4.05 -7.70 10.77
C TYR A 16 -2.84 -8.56 10.39
N TYR A 17 -1.70 -7.94 10.06
CA TYR A 17 -0.50 -8.68 9.68
C TYR A 17 0.05 -9.54 10.82
N VAL A 18 0.02 -9.03 12.06
CA VAL A 18 0.46 -9.73 13.28
C VAL A 18 -0.40 -10.97 13.57
N GLN A 19 -1.71 -10.88 13.34
CA GLN A 19 -2.61 -12.04 13.44
C GLN A 19 -2.30 -13.11 12.38
N CYS A 20 -1.92 -12.68 11.17
CA CYS A 20 -1.52 -13.61 10.12
C CYS A 20 -0.18 -14.32 10.39
N THR A 21 0.62 -13.82 11.33
CA THR A 21 1.95 -14.37 11.68
C THR A 21 2.04 -14.89 13.11
N GLU A 22 0.91 -15.29 13.70
CA GLU A 22 0.84 -15.92 15.02
C GLU A 22 1.71 -17.20 15.14
N VAL A 23 1.89 -17.93 14.04
CA VAL A 23 2.81 -19.06 13.96
C VAL A 23 4.15 -18.57 13.38
N PRO A 24 5.29 -18.76 14.08
CA PRO A 24 6.60 -18.38 13.56
C PRO A 24 6.97 -19.11 12.25
N GLY A 25 7.70 -18.42 11.37
CA GLY A 25 8.18 -18.96 10.10
C GLY A 25 7.19 -18.85 8.94
N ILE A 26 6.09 -18.10 9.12
CA ILE A 26 5.11 -17.85 8.05
C ILE A 26 5.69 -16.85 7.04
N LEU A 27 5.35 -17.06 5.77
CA LEU A 27 5.64 -16.15 4.68
C LEU A 27 4.36 -15.44 4.24
N LEU A 28 4.35 -14.12 4.31
CA LEU A 28 3.26 -13.28 3.81
C LEU A 28 3.65 -12.58 2.50
N ILE A 29 2.63 -12.22 1.74
CA ILE A 29 2.73 -11.32 0.59
C ILE A 29 1.69 -10.21 0.84
N THR A 30 2.09 -8.95 0.72
CA THR A 30 1.17 -7.82 0.90
C THR A 30 0.10 -7.81 -0.18
N GLU A 31 -0.98 -7.07 0.05
CA GLU A 31 -1.81 -6.61 -1.05
C GLU A 31 -1.01 -5.78 -2.09
N GLY A 32 -1.61 -5.53 -3.25
CA GLY A 32 -0.97 -4.77 -4.33
C GLY A 32 -0.69 -3.31 -3.94
N THR A 33 0.58 -3.00 -3.71
CA THR A 33 1.07 -1.69 -3.27
C THR A 33 1.52 -0.83 -4.45
N ILE A 34 0.99 0.38 -4.53
CA ILE A 34 1.22 1.32 -5.63
C ILE A 34 2.55 2.07 -5.45
N VAL A 35 3.33 2.13 -6.52
CA VAL A 35 4.70 2.69 -6.52
C VAL A 35 4.81 4.13 -7.02
N ALA A 36 3.71 4.73 -7.47
CA ALA A 36 3.68 6.13 -7.88
C ALA A 36 2.24 6.66 -7.93
N PRO A 37 2.02 7.97 -7.74
CA PRO A 37 0.69 8.57 -7.87
C PRO A 37 0.00 8.24 -9.20
N LYS A 38 0.76 8.24 -10.31
CA LYS A 38 0.26 7.90 -11.65
C LYS A 38 -0.05 6.42 -11.85
N ALA A 39 0.51 5.54 -11.03
CA ALA A 39 0.28 4.10 -11.08
C ALA A 39 -0.99 3.67 -10.30
N SER A 40 -1.59 4.59 -9.55
CA SER A 40 -2.85 4.38 -8.84
C SER A 40 -4.02 4.22 -9.82
N GLY A 41 -5.22 3.95 -9.29
CA GLY A 41 -6.38 3.76 -10.15
C GLY A 41 -7.72 3.72 -9.43
N ILE A 42 -7.72 3.44 -8.13
CA ILE A 42 -8.89 3.50 -7.26
C ILE A 42 -8.46 4.07 -5.90
N PRO A 43 -9.39 4.68 -5.12
CA PRO A 43 -9.08 5.17 -3.79
C PRO A 43 -8.70 4.06 -2.81
N SER A 44 -8.01 4.44 -1.74
CA SER A 44 -7.73 3.58 -0.57
C SER A 44 -6.82 2.37 -0.84
N LEU A 45 -5.97 2.47 -1.85
CA LEU A 45 -4.90 1.50 -2.08
C LEU A 45 -3.71 1.78 -1.17
N PRO A 46 -2.91 0.75 -0.84
CA PRO A 46 -1.63 0.96 -0.20
C PRO A 46 -0.62 1.52 -1.19
N GLU A 47 0.34 2.29 -0.68
CA GLU A 47 1.33 3.00 -1.46
C GLU A 47 2.73 2.89 -0.84
N ILE A 48 3.78 3.08 -1.64
CA ILE A 48 5.19 2.96 -1.22
C ILE A 48 6.13 3.91 -1.99
N TRP A 49 5.78 5.18 -2.10
CA TRP A 49 6.55 6.17 -2.86
C TRP A 49 6.92 7.44 -2.08
N THR A 50 6.38 7.64 -0.87
CA THR A 50 6.85 8.67 0.07
C THR A 50 7.66 8.07 1.22
N GLU A 51 8.48 8.90 1.87
CA GLU A 51 9.24 8.49 3.06
C GLU A 51 8.33 8.10 4.23
N GLU A 52 7.19 8.77 4.39
CA GLU A 52 6.21 8.45 5.43
C GLU A 52 5.58 7.08 5.20
N GLN A 53 5.26 6.74 3.95
CA GLN A 53 4.73 5.42 3.57
C GLN A 53 5.78 4.33 3.83
N ILE A 54 7.04 4.56 3.43
CA ILE A 54 8.14 3.62 3.67
C ILE A 54 8.36 3.39 5.17
N THR A 55 8.33 4.46 5.96
CA THR A 55 8.50 4.40 7.42
C THR A 55 7.36 3.62 8.07
N ALA A 56 6.12 3.86 7.63
CA ALA A 56 4.94 3.15 8.12
C ALA A 56 5.02 1.64 7.83
N TRP A 57 5.42 1.26 6.61
CA TRP A 57 5.63 -0.16 6.26
C TRP A 57 6.76 -0.79 7.07
N ALA A 58 7.87 -0.07 7.27
CA ALA A 58 9.00 -0.56 8.06
C ALA A 58 8.60 -0.83 9.52
N GLU A 59 7.73 -0.01 10.11
CA GLU A 59 7.22 -0.22 11.47
C GLU A 59 6.39 -1.51 11.57
N ILE A 60 5.47 -1.75 10.63
CA ILE A 60 4.65 -2.97 10.58
C ILE A 60 5.53 -4.22 10.45
N ILE A 61 6.50 -4.16 9.53
CA ILE A 61 7.37 -5.28 9.20
C ILE A 61 8.31 -5.61 10.37
N ASN A 62 9.01 -4.61 10.91
CA ASN A 62 10.02 -4.84 11.95
C ASN A 62 9.38 -5.02 13.34
N GLY A 63 8.36 -4.23 13.66
CA GLY A 63 7.70 -4.23 14.97
C GLY A 63 6.56 -5.24 15.12
N GLY A 64 6.18 -5.94 14.04
CA GLY A 64 5.15 -6.97 14.03
C GLY A 64 5.67 -8.30 13.48
N ILE A 65 5.86 -8.36 12.17
CA ILE A 65 6.07 -9.61 11.43
C ILE A 65 7.43 -10.25 11.75
N HIS A 66 8.51 -9.48 11.61
CA HIS A 66 9.87 -9.98 11.91
C HIS A 66 10.05 -10.27 13.40
N ALA A 67 9.39 -9.50 14.27
CA ALA A 67 9.40 -9.75 15.72
C ALA A 67 8.76 -11.10 16.09
N GLN A 68 7.82 -11.59 15.28
CA GLN A 68 7.21 -12.93 15.42
C GLN A 68 8.00 -14.05 14.72
N GLY A 69 9.17 -13.76 14.13
CA GLY A 69 9.99 -14.75 13.42
C GLY A 69 9.40 -15.17 12.08
N SER A 70 8.55 -14.33 11.49
CA SER A 70 7.94 -14.54 10.17
C SER A 70 8.51 -13.56 9.14
N TYR A 71 8.18 -13.76 7.86
CA TYR A 71 8.73 -13.01 6.73
C TYR A 71 7.62 -12.45 5.85
N ILE A 72 7.89 -11.36 5.15
CA ILE A 72 6.94 -10.74 4.24
C ILE A 72 7.63 -10.17 2.99
N TYR A 73 6.94 -10.28 1.85
CA TYR A 73 7.30 -9.59 0.62
C TYR A 73 6.19 -8.63 0.20
N MET A 74 6.58 -7.49 -0.37
CA MET A 74 5.63 -6.52 -0.89
C MET A 74 5.29 -6.82 -2.35
N GLN A 75 4.00 -7.01 -2.64
CA GLN A 75 3.53 -7.08 -4.02
C GLN A 75 3.44 -5.66 -4.60
N ILE A 76 4.28 -5.35 -5.57
CA ILE A 76 4.23 -4.08 -6.29
C ILE A 76 3.15 -4.15 -7.37
N ALA A 77 2.31 -3.10 -7.47
CA ALA A 77 1.21 -3.03 -8.42
C ALA A 77 1.14 -1.67 -9.15
N ALA A 78 0.53 -1.71 -10.34
CA ALA A 78 0.13 -0.55 -11.13
C ALA A 78 -1.15 -0.88 -11.91
N PHE A 79 -2.14 0.01 -11.89
CA PHE A 79 -3.45 -0.27 -12.49
C PHE A 79 -3.45 -0.20 -14.03
N GLY A 80 -2.65 0.70 -14.61
CA GLY A 80 -2.62 0.91 -16.05
C GLY A 80 -4.01 1.25 -16.61
N CYS A 81 -4.47 0.49 -17.61
CA CYS A 81 -5.75 0.72 -18.29
C CYS A 81 -6.99 0.47 -17.43
N GLN A 82 -6.85 -0.18 -16.27
CA GLN A 82 -7.97 -0.46 -15.36
C GLN A 82 -8.24 0.67 -14.36
N ALA A 83 -7.43 1.74 -14.38
CA ALA A 83 -7.61 2.88 -13.50
C ALA A 83 -8.90 3.65 -13.81
N LEU A 84 -9.60 4.09 -12.78
CA LEU A 84 -10.78 4.94 -12.92
C LEU A 84 -10.35 6.34 -13.41
N PRO A 85 -10.75 6.78 -14.61
CA PRO A 85 -10.27 8.04 -15.18
C PRO A 85 -10.58 9.27 -14.31
N ASN A 86 -11.78 9.28 -13.70
CA ASN A 86 -12.20 10.37 -12.83
C ASN A 86 -11.37 10.45 -11.54
N TYR A 87 -10.96 9.30 -11.01
CA TYR A 87 -10.10 9.25 -9.83
C TYR A 87 -8.70 9.76 -10.17
N LEU A 88 -8.09 9.29 -11.27
CA LEU A 88 -6.78 9.76 -11.71
C LEU A 88 -6.75 11.27 -11.95
N LYS A 89 -7.78 11.84 -12.61
CA LYS A 89 -7.93 13.30 -12.78
C LYS A 89 -8.02 14.05 -11.44
N SER A 90 -8.65 13.43 -10.44
CA SER A 90 -8.77 14.03 -9.11
C SER A 90 -7.46 14.02 -8.32
N CYS A 91 -6.59 13.04 -8.58
CA CYS A 91 -5.23 12.99 -8.03
C CYS A 91 -4.32 14.04 -8.66
N ASP A 92 -4.32 14.10 -10.00
CA ASP A 92 -3.61 15.12 -10.77
C ASP A 92 -4.32 15.35 -12.12
N PRO A 93 -4.85 16.56 -12.38
CA PRO A 93 -5.48 16.89 -13.66
C PRO A 93 -4.57 16.74 -14.89
N MET A 94 -3.25 16.74 -14.71
CA MET A 94 -2.26 16.57 -15.78
C MET A 94 -2.03 15.12 -16.18
N PHE A 95 -2.59 14.15 -15.45
CA PHE A 95 -2.48 12.75 -15.83
C PHE A 95 -3.30 12.46 -17.10
N LEU A 96 -2.58 12.38 -18.22
CA LEU A 96 -3.11 11.92 -19.49
C LEU A 96 -3.58 10.46 -19.34
N HIS A 97 -4.85 10.23 -19.64
CA HIS A 97 -5.49 8.93 -19.67
C HIS A 97 -6.29 8.84 -20.98
N VAL A 98 -6.27 7.66 -21.60
CA VAL A 98 -7.09 7.37 -22.76
C VAL A 98 -8.34 6.66 -22.24
N GLY A 99 -9.48 7.36 -22.25
CA GLY A 99 -10.77 6.74 -21.93
C GLY A 99 -11.39 6.12 -23.18
N VAL A 100 -12.21 5.09 -22.98
CA VAL A 100 -13.22 4.65 -23.96
C VAL A 100 -14.50 5.43 -23.70
#